data_AF-A0A435FQE3-F1
#
_entry.id   AF-A0A435FQE3-F1
#
_cell.length_a   1.000
_cell.length_b   1.000
_cell.length_c   1.000
_cell.angle_alpha   90.00
_cell.angle_beta   90.00
_cell.angle_gamma   90.00
#
_symmetry.space_group_name_H-M   'P 1'
#
loop_
_entity.id
_entity.type
_entity.pdbx_description
1 polymer ?
#
loop_
_entity_poly.entity_id
_entity_poly.type
_entity_poly.pdbx_seq_one_letter_code
_entity_poly.pdbx_strand_id
1 'polypeptide(L)'
;MASVQYRSEGQLDLFHARASVVTPRDAQDLMSWPFFSLAKSRRVTPIDFRMGEVSIRVEATAEHGMATIWDADILIWAASQIVDARDNGLRTSRLMAATPYEILAFIGRGDSAHSYHRLKAALDRLQSTTVATSIRQPGERRRHRFSWINEWKERMDASRRPLGIELILADWFYSGVLDDALILTIDREYFGLTGGLERWLYRLVRKHGGRQSYG
;
A
#
# COMPACT_ATOMS: atom_id res chain seq x y z
N MET A 1 23.47 39.38 -6.92
CA MET A 1 22.34 38.83 -6.14
C MET A 1 21.55 37.91 -7.06
N ALA A 2 21.73 36.60 -6.92
CA ALA A 2 21.04 35.61 -7.75
C ALA A 2 19.68 35.28 -7.12
N SER A 3 18.60 35.51 -7.88
CA SER A 3 17.24 35.13 -7.51
C SER A 3 17.04 33.63 -7.73
N VAL A 4 16.82 32.90 -6.64
CA VAL A 4 16.40 31.51 -6.69
C VAL A 4 14.91 31.47 -7.00
N GLN A 5 14.55 31.09 -8.23
CA GLN A 5 13.18 30.75 -8.58
C GLN A 5 12.81 29.42 -7.92
N TYR A 6 11.92 29.46 -6.93
CA TYR A 6 11.23 28.27 -6.45
C TYR A 6 10.35 27.75 -7.60
N ARG A 7 10.71 26.58 -8.16
CA ARG A 7 9.83 25.78 -9.01
C ARG A 7 8.62 25.40 -8.16
N SER A 8 7.43 25.81 -8.58
CA SER A 8 6.18 25.30 -8.03
C SER A 8 6.12 23.81 -8.32
N GLU A 9 6.25 22.98 -7.28
CA GLU A 9 5.95 21.55 -7.38
C GLU A 9 4.52 21.39 -7.90
N GLY A 10 4.41 20.70 -9.04
CA GLY A 10 3.15 20.51 -9.74
C GLY A 10 2.13 19.84 -8.83
N GLN A 11 0.97 20.47 -8.71
CA GLN A 11 -0.22 19.90 -8.10
C GLN A 11 -0.47 18.52 -8.73
N LEU A 12 -0.48 17.47 -7.90
CA LEU A 12 -0.80 16.12 -8.35
C LEU A 12 -2.27 16.07 -8.76
N ASP A 13 -2.56 15.54 -9.95
CA ASP A 13 -3.93 15.32 -10.40
C ASP A 13 -4.61 14.28 -9.49
N LEU A 14 -5.83 14.58 -9.06
CA LEU A 14 -6.64 13.73 -8.18
C LEU A 14 -7.13 12.49 -8.94
N PHE A 15 -6.81 11.30 -8.46
CA PHE A 15 -7.34 10.05 -9.01
C PHE A 15 -8.52 9.54 -8.18
N HIS A 16 -9.68 9.36 -8.84
CA HIS A 16 -10.89 8.77 -8.23
C HIS A 16 -10.93 7.26 -8.49
N ALA A 17 -11.08 6.47 -7.41
CA ALA A 17 -11.29 5.04 -7.53
C ALA A 17 -12.61 4.71 -8.27
N ARG A 18 -12.59 3.69 -9.15
CA ARG A 18 -13.77 3.20 -9.87
C ARG A 18 -14.55 2.15 -9.05
N ALA A 19 -15.87 2.13 -9.22
CA ALA A 19 -16.80 1.17 -8.63
C ALA A 19 -17.01 -0.13 -9.45
N SER A 20 -16.31 -0.32 -10.57
CA SER A 20 -16.37 -1.58 -11.34
C SER A 20 -15.76 -2.76 -10.57
N VAL A 21 -16.05 -4.00 -10.95
CA VAL A 21 -15.43 -5.20 -10.37
C VAL A 21 -13.95 -5.22 -10.75
N VAL A 22 -13.14 -4.49 -10.00
CA VAL A 22 -11.70 -4.45 -10.15
C VAL A 22 -11.13 -5.77 -9.65
N THR A 23 -10.28 -6.38 -10.48
CA THR A 23 -9.56 -7.60 -10.12
C THR A 23 -8.47 -7.26 -9.10
N PRO A 24 -8.40 -7.94 -7.94
CA PRO A 24 -7.35 -7.69 -6.97
C PRO A 24 -5.95 -7.94 -7.52
N ARG A 25 -5.05 -6.98 -7.31
CA ARG A 25 -3.65 -7.01 -7.73
C ARG A 25 -2.75 -6.63 -6.57
N ASP A 26 -1.76 -7.46 -6.29
CA ASP A 26 -0.75 -7.25 -5.26
C ASP A 26 0.62 -7.01 -5.89
N ALA A 27 1.46 -6.24 -5.21
CA ALA A 27 2.83 -5.97 -5.64
C ALA A 27 3.73 -7.12 -5.16
N GLN A 28 4.47 -7.75 -6.08
CA GLN A 28 5.27 -8.95 -5.83
C GLN A 28 6.31 -8.77 -4.71
N ASP A 29 6.87 -7.56 -4.57
CA ASP A 29 7.78 -7.23 -3.48
C ASP A 29 7.14 -7.46 -2.10
N LEU A 30 5.87 -7.06 -1.95
CA LEU A 30 5.11 -7.18 -0.70
C LEU A 30 4.66 -8.62 -0.41
N MET A 31 4.78 -9.52 -1.39
CA MET A 31 4.36 -10.91 -1.27
C MET A 31 5.42 -11.84 -0.68
N SER A 32 6.70 -11.45 -0.75
CA SER A 32 7.83 -12.32 -0.36
C SER A 32 8.71 -11.74 0.72
N TRP A 33 8.75 -10.42 0.83
CA TRP A 33 9.62 -9.74 1.76
C TRP A 33 8.89 -9.33 3.04
N PRO A 34 9.56 -9.36 4.22
CA PRO A 34 8.94 -9.12 5.51
C PRO A 34 8.72 -7.63 5.79
N PHE A 35 7.80 -7.02 5.05
CA PHE A 35 7.44 -5.61 5.21
C PHE A 35 6.41 -5.33 6.32
N PHE A 36 5.69 -6.36 6.77
CA PHE A 36 4.56 -6.22 7.67
C PHE A 36 4.66 -7.15 8.88
N SER A 37 4.10 -6.73 10.01
CA SER A 37 3.86 -7.63 11.14
C SER A 37 2.82 -8.69 10.78
N LEU A 38 3.10 -9.95 11.08
CA LEU A 38 2.14 -11.06 10.95
C LEU A 38 1.27 -11.24 12.20
N ALA A 39 1.62 -10.57 13.30
CA ALA A 39 0.87 -10.66 14.55
C ALA A 39 -0.32 -9.70 14.54
N LYS A 40 -1.46 -10.14 15.10
CA LYS A 40 -2.60 -9.26 15.40
C LYS A 40 -2.31 -8.32 16.56
N SER A 41 -1.41 -8.73 17.46
CA SER A 41 -0.96 -7.90 18.57
C SER A 41 -0.05 -6.78 18.06
N ARG A 42 -0.15 -5.65 18.73
CA ARG A 42 0.71 -4.51 18.49
C ARG A 42 2.20 -4.88 18.56
N ARG A 43 2.96 -4.53 17.52
CA ARG A 43 4.42 -4.73 17.46
C ARG A 43 5.11 -3.38 17.33
N VAL A 44 6.10 -3.13 18.19
CA VAL A 44 7.01 -1.97 18.09
C VAL A 44 8.45 -2.39 17.85
N THR A 45 8.79 -3.64 18.16
CA THR A 45 10.10 -4.22 17.85
C THR A 45 10.32 -4.23 16.34
N PRO A 46 11.40 -3.63 15.83
CA PRO A 46 11.68 -3.57 14.41
C PRO A 46 11.72 -4.96 13.74
N ILE A 47 11.47 -4.98 12.44
CA ILE A 47 11.92 -6.08 11.57
C ILE A 47 13.29 -5.66 11.05
N ASP A 48 14.33 -6.44 11.28
CA ASP A 48 15.64 -6.29 10.65
C ASP A 48 15.94 -7.59 9.89
N PHE A 49 15.85 -7.53 8.57
CA PHE A 49 16.00 -8.66 7.67
C PHE A 49 17.17 -8.44 6.72
N ARG A 50 18.00 -9.48 6.54
CA ARG A 50 19.12 -9.51 5.61
C ARG A 50 19.20 -10.86 4.91
N MET A 51 19.35 -10.85 3.58
CA MET A 51 19.56 -12.05 2.77
C MET A 51 20.35 -11.67 1.51
N GLY A 52 21.60 -12.12 1.40
CA GLY A 52 22.51 -11.66 0.33
C GLY A 52 22.63 -10.13 0.33
N GLU A 53 22.46 -9.51 -0.84
CA GLU A 53 22.45 -8.05 -1.02
C GLU A 53 21.13 -7.37 -0.60
N VAL A 54 20.10 -8.16 -0.25
CA VAL A 54 18.81 -7.63 0.18
C VAL A 54 18.84 -7.33 1.67
N SER A 55 18.50 -6.09 2.03
CA SER A 55 18.30 -5.66 3.41
C SER A 55 17.00 -4.88 3.55
N ILE A 56 16.25 -5.17 4.61
CA ILE A 56 14.97 -4.52 4.92
C ILE A 56 14.93 -4.23 6.41
N ARG A 57 14.64 -2.98 6.75
CA ARG A 57 14.37 -2.58 8.12
C ARG A 57 13.01 -1.89 8.18
N VAL A 58 12.14 -2.39 9.05
CA VAL A 58 10.80 -1.83 9.28
C VAL A 58 10.71 -1.37 10.72
N GLU A 59 10.43 -0.09 10.91
CA GLU A 59 10.39 0.59 12.19
C GLU A 59 8.99 1.17 12.40
N ALA A 60 8.55 1.19 13.66
CA ALA A 60 7.20 1.59 14.04
C ALA A 60 7.25 2.56 15.21
N THR A 61 6.23 3.41 15.31
CA THR A 61 6.09 4.31 16.45
C THR A 61 5.49 3.60 17.65
N ALA A 62 5.83 4.11 18.85
CA ALA A 62 5.25 3.67 20.11
C ALA A 62 3.82 4.17 20.34
N GLU A 63 3.17 4.83 19.36
CA GLU A 63 1.76 5.24 19.41
C GLU A 63 0.87 4.33 18.54
N HIS A 64 1.27 4.04 17.30
CA HIS A 64 0.44 3.25 16.39
C HIS A 64 0.89 1.78 16.27
N GLY A 65 2.16 1.49 16.52
CA GLY A 65 2.75 0.19 16.21
C GLY A 65 2.93 -0.04 14.70
N MET A 66 3.49 -1.20 14.36
CA MET A 66 3.86 -1.54 12.99
C MET A 66 2.65 -1.91 12.13
N ALA A 67 2.66 -1.48 10.88
CA ALA A 67 1.73 -1.94 9.86
C ALA A 67 1.74 -3.47 9.78
N THR A 68 0.55 -4.03 9.79
CA THR A 68 0.29 -5.47 9.80
C THR A 68 -0.05 -5.97 8.41
N ILE A 69 0.00 -7.28 8.21
CA ILE A 69 -0.35 -7.89 6.93
C ILE A 69 -1.81 -7.64 6.52
N TRP A 70 -2.71 -7.33 7.46
CA TRP A 70 -4.07 -6.89 7.17
C TRP A 70 -4.14 -5.45 6.66
N ASP A 71 -3.22 -4.58 7.10
CA ASP A 71 -3.17 -3.19 6.61
C ASP A 71 -2.73 -3.14 5.14
N ALA A 72 -1.96 -4.14 4.70
CA ALA A 72 -1.57 -4.31 3.31
C ALA A 72 -2.76 -4.51 2.36
N ASP A 73 -3.97 -4.80 2.86
CA ASP A 73 -5.19 -4.87 2.04
C ASP A 73 -5.52 -3.52 1.40
N ILE A 74 -5.22 -2.42 2.09
CA ILE A 74 -5.38 -1.07 1.55
C ILE A 74 -4.41 -0.84 0.39
N LEU A 75 -3.19 -1.38 0.49
CA LEU A 75 -2.20 -1.29 -0.59
C LEU A 75 -2.60 -2.16 -1.79
N ILE A 76 -3.18 -3.35 -1.56
CA ILE A 76 -3.76 -4.16 -2.64
C ILE A 76 -4.88 -3.38 -3.33
N TRP A 77 -5.80 -2.77 -2.58
CA TRP A 77 -6.83 -1.91 -3.15
C TRP A 77 -6.21 -0.81 -4.02
N ALA A 78 -5.26 -0.04 -3.48
CA ALA A 78 -4.61 1.05 -4.19
C ALA A 78 -3.93 0.58 -5.48
N ALA A 79 -3.15 -0.51 -5.43
CA ALA A 79 -2.50 -1.11 -6.59
C ALA A 79 -3.52 -1.55 -7.66
N SER A 80 -4.61 -2.19 -7.22
CA SER A 80 -5.67 -2.66 -8.11
C SER A 80 -6.32 -1.51 -8.87
N GLN A 81 -6.62 -0.39 -8.20
CA GLN A 81 -7.21 0.77 -8.85
C GLN A 81 -6.24 1.47 -9.82
N ILE A 82 -4.95 1.58 -9.45
CA ILE A 82 -3.93 2.18 -10.31
C ILE A 82 -3.74 1.35 -11.57
N VAL A 83 -3.61 0.03 -11.43
CA VAL A 83 -3.44 -0.86 -12.57
C VAL A 83 -4.68 -0.88 -13.45
N ASP A 84 -5.89 -0.95 -12.89
CA ASP A 84 -7.13 -0.86 -13.68
C ASP A 84 -7.18 0.43 -14.49
N ALA A 85 -6.91 1.57 -13.86
CA ALA A 85 -6.92 2.86 -14.54
C ALA A 85 -5.90 2.92 -15.69
N ARG A 86 -4.67 2.47 -15.43
CA ARG A 86 -3.60 2.42 -16.44
C ARG A 86 -3.97 1.48 -17.60
N ASP A 87 -4.49 0.29 -17.30
CA ASP A 87 -4.91 -0.70 -18.31
C ASP A 87 -6.06 -0.15 -19.18
N ASN A 88 -6.85 0.79 -18.66
CA ASN A 88 -7.90 1.52 -19.39
C ASN A 88 -7.41 2.85 -20.02
N GLY A 89 -6.09 3.11 -20.06
CA GLY A 89 -5.51 4.30 -20.67
C GLY A 89 -5.75 5.62 -19.91
N LEU A 90 -6.15 5.54 -18.64
CA LEU A 90 -6.37 6.71 -17.78
C LEU A 90 -5.05 7.17 -17.14
N ARG A 91 -4.94 8.46 -16.84
CA ARG A 91 -3.83 8.99 -16.03
C ARG A 91 -3.96 8.53 -14.59
N THR A 92 -2.86 8.03 -14.03
CA THR A 92 -2.74 7.60 -12.65
C THR A 92 -1.95 8.60 -11.82
N SER A 93 -2.13 8.57 -10.50
CA SER A 93 -1.47 9.48 -9.56
C SER A 93 -1.22 8.77 -8.23
N ARG A 94 -0.21 9.25 -7.48
CA ARG A 94 0.02 8.85 -6.09
C ARG A 94 -1.03 9.42 -5.14
N LEU A 95 -1.67 10.51 -5.52
CA LEU A 95 -2.78 11.12 -4.79
C LEU A 95 -4.09 10.43 -5.18
N MET A 96 -4.63 9.65 -4.25
CA MET A 96 -5.86 8.90 -4.45
C MET A 96 -6.97 9.41 -3.54
N ALA A 97 -8.21 9.43 -4.04
CA ALA A 97 -9.41 9.67 -3.25
C ALA A 97 -10.41 8.53 -3.41
N ALA A 98 -11.03 8.19 -2.28
CA ALA A 98 -12.12 7.21 -2.22
C ALA A 98 -12.96 7.41 -0.96
N THR A 99 -14.20 6.93 -1.00
CA THR A 99 -15.01 6.78 0.19
C THR A 99 -14.52 5.59 1.03
N PRO A 100 -14.70 5.62 2.36
CA PRO A 100 -14.42 4.46 3.20
C PRO A 100 -15.16 3.21 2.75
N TYR A 101 -16.40 3.38 2.27
CA TYR A 101 -17.23 2.29 1.74
C TYR A 101 -16.56 1.60 0.54
N GLU A 102 -16.04 2.35 -0.43
CA GLU A 102 -15.37 1.77 -1.61
C GLU A 102 -14.14 0.93 -1.23
N ILE A 103 -13.33 1.42 -0.28
CA ILE A 103 -12.16 0.68 0.21
C ILE A 103 -12.62 -0.60 0.92
N LEU A 104 -13.52 -0.46 1.90
CA LEU A 104 -13.99 -1.58 2.73
C LEU A 104 -14.70 -2.66 1.91
N ALA A 105 -15.57 -2.26 0.99
CA ALA A 105 -16.27 -3.18 0.10
C ALA A 105 -15.28 -3.95 -0.79
N PHE A 106 -14.25 -3.28 -1.32
CA PHE A 106 -13.24 -3.93 -2.14
C PHE A 106 -12.48 -5.03 -1.37
N ILE A 107 -12.08 -4.74 -0.12
CA ILE A 107 -11.32 -5.66 0.75
C ILE A 107 -12.23 -6.63 1.54
N GLY A 108 -13.50 -6.75 1.18
CA GLY A 108 -14.44 -7.72 1.80
C GLY A 108 -14.74 -7.44 3.27
N ARG A 109 -14.77 -6.17 3.69
CA ARG A 109 -15.12 -5.74 5.05
C ARG A 109 -16.48 -5.03 5.05
N GLY A 110 -17.24 -5.23 6.13
CA GLY A 110 -18.53 -4.55 6.32
C GLY A 110 -18.37 -3.04 6.52
N ASP A 111 -19.47 -2.31 6.40
CA ASP A 111 -19.58 -0.85 6.39
C ASP A 111 -19.89 -0.23 7.78
N SER A 112 -19.73 -1.02 8.85
CA SER A 112 -19.96 -0.56 10.22
C SER A 112 -19.03 0.58 10.66
N ALA A 113 -19.48 1.39 11.65
CA ALA A 113 -18.63 2.39 12.30
C ALA A 113 -17.33 1.78 12.87
N HIS A 114 -17.40 0.54 13.36
CA HIS A 114 -16.22 -0.17 13.84
C HIS A 114 -15.22 -0.49 12.73
N SER A 115 -15.71 -0.91 11.55
CA SER A 115 -14.88 -1.10 10.36
C SER A 115 -14.22 0.20 9.94
N TYR A 116 -14.95 1.31 10.02
CA TYR A 116 -14.40 2.61 9.68
C TYR A 116 -13.27 3.03 10.63
N HIS A 117 -13.45 2.84 11.95
CA HIS A 117 -12.38 3.10 12.92
C HIS A 117 -11.15 2.21 12.67
N ARG A 118 -11.34 0.93 12.30
CA ARG A 118 -10.23 0.04 11.94
C ARG A 118 -9.51 0.51 10.68
N LEU A 119 -10.23 1.01 9.68
CA LEU A 119 -9.63 1.60 8.47
C LEU A 119 -8.73 2.79 8.83
N LYS A 120 -9.22 3.73 9.64
CA LYS A 120 -8.40 4.86 10.10
C LYS A 120 -7.13 4.40 10.82
N ALA A 121 -7.28 3.49 11.77
CA ALA A 121 -6.13 2.94 12.50
C ALA A 121 -5.13 2.21 11.57
N ALA A 122 -5.60 1.59 10.48
CA ALA A 122 -4.74 0.99 9.47
C ALA A 122 -3.99 2.04 8.65
N LEU A 123 -4.66 3.13 8.25
CA LEU A 123 -4.03 4.27 7.59
C LEU A 123 -2.96 4.92 8.47
N ASP A 124 -3.24 5.11 9.76
CA ASP A 124 -2.27 5.63 10.74
C ASP A 124 -1.04 4.72 10.87
N ARG A 125 -1.23 3.39 10.93
CA ARG A 125 -0.12 2.44 10.95
C ARG A 125 0.68 2.46 9.65
N LEU A 126 0.03 2.54 8.49
CA LEU A 126 0.70 2.63 7.18
C LEU A 126 1.50 3.94 7.04
N GLN A 127 1.02 5.03 7.63
CA GLN A 127 1.72 6.32 7.62
C GLN A 127 2.89 6.37 8.60
N SER A 128 2.72 5.80 9.79
CA SER A 128 3.72 5.84 10.87
C SER A 128 4.75 4.71 10.81
N THR A 129 4.57 3.71 9.95
CA THR A 129 5.57 2.66 9.73
C THR A 129 6.60 3.10 8.70
N THR A 130 7.86 3.20 9.11
CA THR A 130 8.98 3.54 8.23
C THR A 130 9.67 2.27 7.74
N VAL A 131 9.87 2.19 6.42
CA VAL A 131 10.60 1.12 5.74
C VAL A 131 11.91 1.67 5.21
N ALA A 132 13.01 0.95 5.42
CA ALA A 132 14.30 1.18 4.77
C ALA A 132 14.70 -0.09 4.00
N THR A 133 14.90 -0.02 2.68
CA THR A 133 15.17 -1.21 1.85
C THR A 133 16.27 -0.97 0.81
N SER A 134 16.98 -2.04 0.42
CA SER A 134 17.84 -2.09 -0.77
C SER A 134 17.13 -2.62 -2.01
N ILE A 135 15.87 -3.06 -1.90
CA ILE A 135 15.08 -3.58 -3.03
C ILE A 135 14.80 -2.46 -4.04
N ARG A 136 15.03 -2.77 -5.32
CA ARG A 136 14.92 -1.83 -6.45
C ARG A 136 15.86 -0.63 -6.32
N GLN A 137 17.03 -0.81 -5.71
CA GLN A 137 18.08 0.21 -5.58
C GLN A 137 19.43 -0.29 -6.14
N PRO A 138 19.50 -0.71 -7.43
CA PRO A 138 20.73 -1.22 -8.02
C PRO A 138 21.79 -0.12 -8.10
N GLY A 139 22.98 -0.35 -7.55
CA GLY A 139 24.13 0.55 -7.64
C GLY A 139 24.10 1.76 -6.69
N GLU A 140 23.03 1.97 -5.93
CA GLU A 140 23.00 2.99 -4.87
C GLU A 140 23.58 2.45 -3.56
N ARG A 141 24.56 3.16 -2.99
CA ARG A 141 25.05 2.87 -1.63
C ARG A 141 24.04 3.25 -0.53
N ARG A 142 22.89 3.84 -0.88
CA ARG A 142 21.89 4.37 0.06
C ARG A 142 20.65 3.49 0.05
N ARG A 143 20.07 3.29 1.24
CA ARG A 143 18.78 2.61 1.40
C ARG A 143 17.68 3.61 1.09
N HIS A 144 16.70 3.20 0.28
CA HIS A 144 15.49 3.99 0.10
C HIS A 144 14.64 3.91 1.37
N ARG A 145 14.20 5.06 1.89
CA ARG A 145 13.36 5.16 3.09
C ARG A 145 12.02 5.80 2.78
N PHE A 146 10.94 5.21 3.26
CA PHE A 146 9.59 5.71 3.03
C PHE A 146 8.60 5.20 4.08
N SER A 147 7.43 5.84 4.15
CA SER A 147 6.22 5.29 4.76
C SER A 147 5.27 4.86 3.64
N TRP A 148 4.46 3.81 3.83
CA TRP A 148 3.58 3.30 2.77
C TRP A 148 2.59 4.36 2.27
N ILE A 149 2.08 5.15 3.22
CA ILE A 149 1.26 6.34 2.99
C ILE A 149 2.05 7.53 3.52
N ASN A 150 2.34 8.51 2.68
CA ASN A 150 3.05 9.72 3.09
C ASN A 150 2.11 10.67 3.86
N GLU A 151 0.88 10.77 3.39
CA GLU A 151 -0.16 11.63 3.96
C GLU A 151 -1.52 10.97 3.76
N TRP A 152 -2.42 11.11 4.72
CA TRP A 152 -3.84 10.85 4.51
C TRP A 152 -4.70 11.85 5.29
N LYS A 153 -5.90 12.15 4.81
CA LYS A 153 -6.86 13.02 5.48
C LYS A 153 -8.30 12.65 5.15
N GLU A 154 -9.19 12.90 6.10
CA GLU A 154 -10.63 12.88 5.85
C GLU A 154 -11.03 14.17 5.15
N ARG A 155 -11.77 14.06 4.06
CA ARG A 155 -12.42 15.20 3.41
C ARG A 155 -13.78 15.43 4.04
N MET A 156 -14.10 16.68 4.30
CA MET A 156 -15.43 17.11 4.72
C MET A 156 -15.91 18.24 3.81
N ASP A 157 -17.22 18.30 3.57
CA ASP A 157 -17.83 19.48 2.94
C ASP A 157 -17.96 20.65 3.94
N ALA A 158 -18.42 21.79 3.47
CA ALA A 158 -18.65 22.98 4.30
C ALA A 158 -19.68 22.75 5.43
N SER A 159 -20.51 21.71 5.32
CA SER A 159 -21.49 21.27 6.30
C SER A 159 -21.00 20.11 7.18
N ARG A 160 -19.69 19.82 7.18
CA ARG A 160 -19.03 18.71 7.91
C ARG A 160 -19.50 17.30 7.53
N ARG A 161 -20.09 17.12 6.35
CA ARG A 161 -20.41 15.78 5.83
C ARG A 161 -19.14 15.13 5.28
N PRO A 162 -18.88 13.86 5.59
CA PRO A 162 -17.70 13.16 5.09
C PRO A 162 -17.80 12.99 3.57
N LEU A 163 -16.83 13.55 2.84
CA LEU A 163 -16.68 13.44 1.38
C LEU A 163 -15.78 12.27 0.98
N GLY A 164 -15.05 11.68 1.92
CA GLY A 164 -14.17 10.53 1.69
C GLY A 164 -12.82 10.68 2.36
N ILE A 165 -11.87 9.89 1.91
CA ILE A 165 -10.47 9.89 2.32
C ILE A 165 -9.62 10.28 1.12
N GLU A 166 -8.64 11.13 1.35
CA GLU A 166 -7.51 11.37 0.45
C GLU A 166 -6.25 10.75 1.04
N LEU A 167 -5.41 10.14 0.21
CA LEU A 167 -4.12 9.61 0.61
C LEU A 167 -3.07 9.79 -0.48
N ILE A 168 -1.82 9.95 -0.05
CA ILE A 168 -0.63 10.04 -0.91
C ILE A 168 0.20 8.78 -0.68
N LEU A 169 0.32 7.94 -1.71
CA LEU A 169 1.16 6.75 -1.67
C LEU A 169 2.65 7.11 -1.73
N ALA A 170 3.47 6.25 -1.13
CA ALA A 170 4.92 6.30 -1.31
C ALA A 170 5.30 6.14 -2.78
N ASP A 171 6.28 6.94 -3.22
CA ASP A 171 6.83 6.86 -4.57
C ASP A 171 7.36 5.47 -4.90
N TRP A 172 8.10 4.86 -3.96
CA TRP A 172 8.62 3.49 -4.11
C TRP A 172 7.51 2.46 -4.38
N PHE A 173 6.37 2.58 -3.69
CA PHE A 173 5.23 1.68 -3.89
C PHE A 173 4.58 1.94 -5.25
N TYR A 174 4.26 3.20 -5.55
CA TYR A 174 3.62 3.60 -6.80
C TYR A 174 4.44 3.23 -8.04
N SER A 175 5.73 3.55 -8.04
CA SER A 175 6.67 3.20 -9.12
C SER A 175 6.78 1.68 -9.30
N GLY A 176 6.61 0.90 -8.22
CA GLY A 176 6.55 -0.56 -8.32
C GLY A 176 5.24 -1.09 -8.89
N VAL A 177 4.12 -0.42 -8.59
CA VAL A 177 2.80 -0.76 -9.13
C VAL A 177 2.70 -0.46 -10.63
N LEU A 178 3.40 0.57 -11.11
CA LEU A 178 3.41 0.89 -12.54
C LEU A 178 4.21 -0.10 -13.39
N ASP A 179 5.14 -0.85 -12.79
CA ASP A 179 5.91 -1.89 -13.46
C ASP A 179 5.12 -3.20 -13.51
N ASP A 180 4.66 -3.58 -14.70
CA ASP A 180 3.88 -4.80 -14.93
C ASP A 180 4.57 -6.07 -14.48
N ALA A 181 5.90 -6.13 -14.57
CA ALA A 181 6.66 -7.29 -14.15
C ALA A 181 6.58 -7.52 -12.64
N LEU A 182 6.14 -6.53 -11.86
CA LEU A 182 6.07 -6.55 -10.40
C LEU A 182 4.64 -6.68 -9.86
N ILE A 183 3.65 -6.94 -10.71
CA ILE A 183 2.25 -7.09 -10.29
C ILE A 183 1.75 -8.52 -10.50
N LEU A 184 0.99 -9.04 -9.54
CA LEU A 184 0.26 -10.30 -9.68
C LEU A 184 -1.22 -10.12 -9.31
N THR A 185 -2.09 -10.69 -10.14
CA THR A 185 -3.49 -10.90 -9.77
C THR A 185 -3.57 -11.86 -8.60
N ILE A 186 -4.41 -11.55 -7.60
CA ILE A 186 -4.72 -12.45 -6.49
C ILE A 186 -6.21 -12.81 -6.50
N ASP A 187 -6.53 -13.93 -5.89
CA ASP A 187 -7.91 -14.37 -5.69
C ASP A 187 -8.61 -13.49 -4.65
N ARG A 188 -9.89 -13.19 -4.87
CA ARG A 188 -10.70 -12.38 -3.96
C ARG A 188 -10.92 -13.07 -2.61
N GLU A 189 -10.86 -14.40 -2.55
CA GLU A 189 -10.91 -15.18 -1.30
C GLU A 189 -9.76 -14.84 -0.33
N TYR A 190 -8.65 -14.27 -0.83
CA TYR A 190 -7.54 -13.79 0.00
C TYR A 190 -8.01 -12.89 1.16
N PHE A 191 -9.00 -12.03 0.92
CA PHE A 191 -9.49 -11.10 1.94
C PHE A 191 -10.22 -11.81 3.10
N GLY A 192 -10.72 -13.03 2.86
CA GLY A 192 -11.36 -13.90 3.85
C GLY A 192 -10.37 -14.56 4.83
N LEU A 193 -9.09 -14.64 4.49
CA LEU A 193 -8.06 -15.26 5.35
C LEU A 193 -7.91 -14.49 6.68
N THR A 194 -7.95 -15.20 7.80
CA THR A 194 -8.03 -14.59 9.13
C THR A 194 -6.71 -14.66 9.91
N GLY A 195 -5.79 -15.54 9.49
CA GLY A 195 -4.46 -15.71 10.09
C GLY A 195 -3.39 -14.89 9.39
N GLY A 196 -2.46 -14.30 10.16
CA GLY A 196 -1.34 -13.56 9.56
C GLY A 196 -0.37 -14.46 8.80
N LEU A 197 -0.06 -15.65 9.35
CA LEU A 197 0.77 -16.65 8.68
C LEU A 197 0.08 -17.23 7.44
N GLU A 198 -1.23 -17.45 7.51
CA GLU A 198 -2.06 -17.92 6.39
C GLU A 198 -2.00 -16.93 5.21
N ARG A 199 -2.20 -15.63 5.48
CA ARG A 199 -2.08 -14.57 4.46
C ARG A 199 -0.68 -14.48 3.86
N TRP A 200 0.35 -14.60 4.71
CA TRP A 200 1.74 -14.61 4.25
C TRP A 200 2.03 -15.84 3.37
N LEU A 201 1.57 -17.02 3.77
CA LEU A 201 1.74 -18.25 3.02
C LEU A 201 1.03 -18.18 1.67
N TYR A 202 -0.21 -17.67 1.63
CA TYR A 202 -0.92 -17.42 0.37
C TYR A 202 -0.08 -16.55 -0.57
N ARG A 203 0.41 -15.42 -0.08
CA ARG A 203 1.23 -14.48 -0.88
C ARG A 203 2.52 -15.14 -1.37
N LEU A 204 3.22 -15.87 -0.50
CA LEU A 204 4.45 -16.57 -0.84
C LEU A 204 4.21 -17.61 -1.94
N VAL A 205 3.17 -18.44 -1.78
CA VAL A 205 2.79 -19.46 -2.77
C VAL A 205 2.36 -18.80 -4.07
N ARG A 206 1.55 -17.73 -4.02
CA ARG A 206 1.08 -17.05 -5.24
C ARG A 206 2.23 -16.45 -6.05
N LYS A 207 3.28 -15.94 -5.39
CA LYS A 207 4.49 -15.46 -6.06
C LYS A 207 5.23 -16.57 -6.81
N HIS A 208 5.35 -17.76 -6.22
CA HIS A 208 6.16 -18.86 -6.77
C HIS A 208 5.36 -19.89 -7.58
N GLY A 209 4.03 -19.91 -7.45
CA GLY A 209 3.15 -20.91 -8.03
C GLY A 209 2.50 -20.51 -9.36
N GLY A 210 2.68 -19.27 -9.83
CA GLY A 210 2.28 -18.89 -11.18
C GLY A 210 3.20 -19.56 -12.21
N ARG A 211 2.64 -20.30 -13.18
CA ARG A 211 3.42 -20.90 -14.27
C ARG A 211 4.29 -19.82 -14.92
N GLN A 212 5.60 -19.94 -14.75
CA GLN A 212 6.59 -19.18 -15.48
C GLN A 212 6.55 -19.67 -16.93
N SER A 213 5.73 -19.05 -17.79
CA SER A 213 5.82 -19.26 -19.23
C SER A 213 7.00 -18.47 -19.80
N TYR A 214 8.21 -18.69 -19.27
CA TYR A 214 9.50 -18.33 -19.87
C TYR A 214 10.57 -19.19 -19.19
N GLY A 215 10.86 -20.32 -19.82
CA GLY A 215 12.15 -21.01 -19.76
C GLY A 215 12.83 -20.87 -21.11
#